data_AF-A0A920LLH8-F1
#
_entry.id   AF-A0A920LLH8-F1
#
_cell.length_a   1.000
_cell.length_b   1.000
_cell.length_c   1.000
_cell.angle_alpha   90.00
_cell.angle_beta   90.00
_cell.angle_gamma   90.00
#
_symmetry.space_group_name_H-M   'P 1'
#
loop_
_entity.id
_entity.type
_entity.pdbx_description
1 polymer ?
#
loop_
_entity_poly.entity_id
_entity_poly.type
_entity_poly.pdbx_seq_one_letter_code
_entity_poly.pdbx_strand_id
1 'polypeptide(L)'
;MEIDDKKILICNCEATMDIDNEALSKACQLESKCKIHNNLCGSELDVVLDELKVGNKENKKLLIACTQQEEVFENLAEENNFQPPGTFNIREYAGWSKESKKSVPKISALINSSVNETKKTPSLTLNSLGRCFVYTNYKNGDDSLGIAFDFCKKLNKHLGVTLMISNCEDEIVLEPQNFKITKGNINRAQGYFSQFQLDINNFSEALPSSKSNMNLEIFLNQ
;
A
#
# COMPACT_ATOMS: atom_id res chain seq x y z
N MET A 1 -2.47 5.12 31.35
CA MET A 1 -1.12 4.63 31.75
C MET A 1 -0.06 5.45 31.05
N GLU A 2 1.21 5.36 31.44
CA GLU A 2 2.30 6.13 30.82
C GLU A 2 3.50 5.22 30.56
N ILE A 3 4.10 5.31 29.37
CA ILE A 3 5.30 4.57 28.92
C ILE A 3 6.18 5.52 28.09
N ASP A 4 7.47 5.58 28.38
CA ASP A 4 8.47 6.47 27.73
C ASP A 4 7.95 7.90 27.48
N ASP A 5 7.46 8.54 28.55
CA ASP A 5 6.88 9.90 28.59
C ASP A 5 5.66 10.12 27.67
N LYS A 6 5.00 9.03 27.25
CA LYS A 6 3.76 9.09 26.44
C LYS A 6 2.58 8.61 27.25
N LYS A 7 1.52 9.42 27.27
CA LYS A 7 0.25 9.04 27.90
C LYS A 7 -0.50 8.10 26.97
N ILE A 8 -1.03 7.00 27.50
CA ILE A 8 -1.76 6.00 26.74
C ILE A 8 -3.13 5.75 27.36
N LEU A 9 -4.17 5.90 26.54
CA LEU A 9 -5.55 5.51 26.84
C LEU A 9 -5.91 4.22 26.11
N ILE A 10 -6.50 3.26 26.82
CA ILE A 10 -6.91 1.97 26.25
C ILE A 10 -8.42 1.91 26.17
N CYS A 11 -8.97 1.62 24.99
CA CYS A 11 -10.41 1.45 24.78
C CYS A 11 -10.74 -0.03 24.60
N ASN A 12 -11.80 -0.53 25.21
CA ASN A 12 -12.35 -1.87 24.95
C ASN A 12 -13.51 -1.87 23.94
N CYS A 13 -13.83 -0.71 23.35
CA CYS A 13 -14.86 -0.54 22.32
C CYS A 13 -16.21 -1.13 22.77
N GLU A 14 -16.81 -0.54 23.80
CA GLU A 14 -18.08 -0.94 24.41
C GLU A 14 -18.08 -2.39 24.93
N ALA A 15 -16.98 -2.77 25.60
CA ALA A 15 -16.76 -4.11 26.12
C ALA A 15 -16.81 -5.23 25.06
N THR A 16 -16.62 -4.89 23.78
CA THR A 16 -16.47 -5.90 22.71
C THR A 16 -15.13 -6.64 22.78
N MET A 17 -14.21 -6.18 23.64
CA MET A 17 -12.93 -6.83 23.93
C MET A 17 -12.80 -7.11 25.43
N ASP A 18 -12.59 -8.37 25.79
CA ASP A 18 -12.30 -8.79 27.17
C ASP A 18 -10.80 -8.61 27.46
N ILE A 19 -10.43 -7.43 27.93
CA ILE A 19 -9.03 -7.06 28.23
C ILE A 19 -8.78 -7.19 29.74
N ASP A 20 -7.95 -8.17 30.12
CA ASP A 20 -7.47 -8.31 31.48
C ASP A 20 -6.50 -7.17 31.82
N ASN A 21 -6.98 -6.22 32.60
CA ASN A 21 -6.22 -5.05 33.02
C ASN A 21 -5.04 -5.38 33.94
N GLU A 22 -5.12 -6.42 34.77
CA GLU A 22 -4.02 -6.81 35.67
C GLU A 22 -2.92 -7.49 34.89
N ALA A 23 -3.28 -8.43 34.03
CA ALA A 23 -2.32 -9.11 33.16
C ALA A 23 -1.66 -8.12 32.21
N LEU A 24 -2.42 -7.17 31.64
CA LEU A 24 -1.86 -6.14 30.75
C LEU A 24 -0.92 -5.19 31.49
N SER A 25 -1.27 -4.78 32.71
CA SER A 25 -0.39 -3.94 33.53
C SER A 25 0.95 -4.61 33.81
N LYS A 26 0.92 -5.90 34.18
CA LYS A 26 2.13 -6.71 34.39
C LYS A 26 2.93 -6.87 33.10
N ALA A 27 2.26 -7.15 31.98
CA ALA A 27 2.91 -7.31 30.68
C ALA A 27 3.56 -6.02 30.16
N CYS A 28 3.05 -4.86 30.57
CA CYS A 28 3.62 -3.54 30.25
C CYS A 28 4.57 -3.03 31.34
N GLN A 29 4.90 -3.83 32.36
CA GLN A 29 5.79 -3.47 33.48
C GLN A 29 5.35 -2.20 34.23
N LEU A 30 4.04 -1.99 34.38
CA LEU A 30 3.49 -0.84 35.10
C LEU A 30 3.48 -1.08 36.61
N GLU A 31 3.83 -0.06 37.39
CA GLU A 31 3.71 -0.08 38.86
C GLU A 31 2.24 -0.01 39.33
N SER A 32 1.37 0.54 38.50
CA SER A 32 -0.04 0.74 38.80
C SER A 32 -0.94 0.08 37.75
N LYS A 33 -2.16 -0.28 38.17
CA LYS A 33 -3.14 -0.93 37.32
C LYS A 33 -3.59 0.01 36.21
N CYS A 34 -3.44 -0.41 34.95
CA CYS A 34 -3.91 0.35 33.80
C CYS A 34 -5.44 0.44 33.81
N LYS A 35 -5.95 1.63 33.50
CA LYS A 35 -7.38 1.86 33.31
C LYS A 35 -7.78 1.48 31.89
N ILE A 36 -8.86 0.71 31.77
CA ILE A 36 -9.51 0.39 30.49
C ILE A 36 -10.77 1.24 30.40
N HIS A 37 -10.91 1.95 29.31
CA HIS A 37 -12.05 2.79 28.97
C HIS A 37 -13.00 2.03 28.05
N ASN A 38 -14.27 2.40 28.07
CA ASN A 38 -15.30 1.72 27.31
C ASN A 38 -15.56 2.38 25.95
N ASN A 39 -15.69 3.69 25.89
CA ASN A 39 -16.14 4.42 24.70
C ASN A 39 -15.47 5.79 24.58
N LEU A 40 -14.15 5.77 24.34
CA LEU A 40 -13.34 6.98 24.19
C LEU A 40 -13.79 7.88 23.03
N CYS A 41 -14.35 7.33 21.96
CA CYS A 41 -14.85 8.10 20.81
C CYS A 41 -16.31 8.56 20.96
N GLY A 42 -16.92 8.37 22.13
CA GLY A 42 -18.31 8.68 22.38
C GLY A 42 -18.52 9.21 23.79
N SER A 43 -19.08 8.39 24.68
CA SER A 43 -19.48 8.84 26.02
C SER A 43 -18.33 9.24 26.95
N GLU A 44 -17.08 8.88 26.62
CA GLU A 44 -15.88 9.23 27.40
C GLU A 44 -14.93 10.16 26.62
N LEU A 45 -15.46 10.95 25.68
CA LEU A 45 -14.66 11.87 24.87
C LEU A 45 -14.06 13.02 25.71
N ASP A 46 -14.70 13.36 26.82
CA ASP A 46 -14.21 14.28 27.84
C ASP A 46 -12.86 13.84 28.44
N VAL A 47 -12.67 12.52 28.65
CA VAL A 47 -11.39 11.96 29.10
C VAL A 47 -10.28 12.25 28.08
N VAL A 48 -10.56 12.09 26.79
CA VAL A 48 -9.58 12.37 25.72
C VAL A 48 -9.22 13.86 25.71
N LEU A 49 -10.24 14.73 25.81
CA LEU A 49 -10.03 16.17 25.85
C LEU A 49 -9.17 16.61 27.04
N ASP A 50 -9.40 16.05 28.22
CA ASP A 50 -8.62 16.40 29.41
C ASP A 50 -7.16 15.94 29.30
N GLU A 51 -6.91 14.76 28.75
CA GLU A 51 -5.55 14.29 28.51
C GLU A 51 -4.85 15.06 27.39
N LEU A 52 -5.57 15.56 26.37
CA LEU A 52 -5.03 16.49 25.38
C LEU A 52 -4.58 17.81 26.03
N LYS A 53 -5.40 18.37 26.94
CA LYS A 53 -5.02 19.59 27.69
C LYS A 53 -3.77 19.38 28.54
N VAL A 54 -3.65 18.24 29.22
CA VAL A 54 -2.48 17.87 30.01
C VAL A 54 -1.26 17.71 29.11
N GLY A 55 -1.40 16.93 28.02
CA GLY A 55 -0.33 16.71 27.04
C GLY A 55 0.19 18.01 26.44
N ASN A 56 -0.70 18.97 26.13
CA ASN A 56 -0.31 20.28 25.62
C ASN A 56 0.44 21.13 26.65
N LYS A 57 0.08 21.06 27.94
CA LYS A 57 0.77 21.79 29.02
C LYS A 57 2.13 21.19 29.36
N GLU A 58 2.22 19.86 29.38
CA GLU A 58 3.41 19.12 29.78
C GLU A 58 4.31 18.71 28.59
N ASN A 59 3.93 19.09 27.37
CA ASN A 59 4.56 18.68 26.12
C ASN A 59 4.71 17.14 25.97
N LYS A 60 3.69 16.40 26.44
CA LYS A 60 3.61 14.94 26.36
C LYS A 60 2.70 14.51 25.20
N LYS A 61 3.11 13.48 24.46
CA LYS A 61 2.29 12.90 23.39
C LYS A 61 1.20 12.00 24.00
N LEU A 62 -0.04 12.15 23.52
CA LEU A 62 -1.16 11.27 23.83
C LEU A 62 -1.26 10.19 22.75
N LEU A 63 -1.39 8.93 23.17
CA LEU A 63 -1.67 7.78 22.33
C LEU A 63 -2.98 7.12 22.75
N ILE A 64 -3.78 6.67 21.78
CA ILE A 64 -5.05 5.99 22.01
C ILE A 64 -5.00 4.61 21.36
N ALA A 65 -5.20 3.55 22.16
CA ALA A 65 -5.28 2.17 21.70
C ALA A 65 -6.68 1.87 21.14
N CYS A 66 -7.06 2.56 20.07
CA CYS A 66 -8.31 2.39 19.33
C CYS A 66 -8.20 3.12 17.99
N THR A 67 -8.74 2.55 16.91
CA THR A 67 -8.77 3.17 15.57
C THR A 67 -10.18 3.28 15.00
N GLN A 68 -11.22 3.15 15.84
CA GLN A 68 -12.61 3.01 15.36
C GLN A 68 -13.17 4.31 14.77
N GLN A 69 -12.91 5.44 15.41
CA GLN A 69 -13.36 6.77 14.99
C GLN A 69 -12.21 7.75 15.19
N GLU A 70 -11.10 7.55 14.46
CA GLU A 70 -9.90 8.40 14.58
C GLU A 70 -10.21 9.87 14.27
N GLU A 71 -11.05 10.12 13.26
CA GLU A 71 -11.53 11.45 12.87
C GLU A 71 -12.20 12.21 14.02
N VAL A 72 -12.88 11.52 14.94
CA VAL A 72 -13.48 12.16 16.13
C VAL A 72 -12.39 12.74 17.04
N PHE A 73 -11.25 12.06 17.19
CA PHE A 73 -10.13 12.57 17.99
C PHE A 73 -9.38 13.70 17.30
N GLU A 74 -9.25 13.63 15.97
CA GLU A 74 -8.64 14.69 15.17
C GLU A 74 -9.47 15.98 15.25
N ASN A 75 -10.78 15.88 15.00
CA ASN A 75 -11.71 17.01 15.11
C ASN A 75 -11.73 17.60 16.52
N LEU A 76 -11.77 16.76 17.57
CA LEU A 76 -11.72 17.23 18.96
C LEU A 76 -10.44 18.03 19.26
N ALA A 77 -9.30 17.57 18.75
CA ALA A 77 -8.03 18.28 18.93
C ALA A 77 -8.00 19.60 18.14
N GLU A 78 -8.50 19.59 16.91
CA GLU A 78 -8.58 20.78 16.05
C GLU A 78 -9.47 21.86 16.66
N GLU A 79 -10.68 21.52 17.09
CA GLU A 79 -11.64 22.43 17.73
C GLU A 79 -11.05 23.13 18.98
N ASN A 80 -10.11 22.47 19.66
CA ASN A 80 -9.46 22.97 20.87
C ASN A 80 -8.04 23.51 20.63
N ASN A 81 -7.58 23.59 19.37
CA ASN A 81 -6.23 24.03 18.99
C ASN A 81 -5.10 23.21 19.63
N PHE A 82 -5.26 21.89 19.73
CA PHE A 82 -4.25 20.95 20.21
C PHE A 82 -3.69 20.08 19.08
N GLN A 83 -2.56 19.42 19.33
CA GLN A 83 -2.08 18.37 18.44
C GLN A 83 -2.95 17.12 18.58
N PRO A 84 -3.34 16.46 17.48
CA PRO A 84 -4.14 15.24 17.55
C PRO A 84 -3.36 14.12 18.24
N PRO A 85 -4.06 13.22 18.97
CA PRO A 85 -3.41 12.07 19.57
C PRO A 85 -2.98 11.08 18.48
N GLY A 86 -1.90 10.34 18.74
CA GLY A 86 -1.58 9.17 17.92
C GLY A 86 -2.54 8.02 18.22
N THR A 87 -2.91 7.24 17.22
CA THR A 87 -3.79 6.07 17.39
C THR A 87 -3.08 4.80 16.97
N PHE A 88 -3.48 3.67 17.55
CA PHE A 88 -3.00 2.35 17.11
C PHE A 88 -4.04 1.27 17.38
N ASN A 89 -4.04 0.26 16.52
CA ASN A 89 -5.07 -0.76 16.49
C ASN A 89 -4.76 -1.91 17.44
N ILE A 90 -5.55 -2.04 18.50
CA ILE A 90 -5.58 -3.25 19.35
C ILE A 90 -6.85 -4.08 19.13
N ARG A 91 -7.84 -3.57 18.41
CA ARG A 91 -9.16 -4.20 18.25
C ARG A 91 -9.11 -5.31 17.21
N GLU A 92 -8.99 -4.94 15.95
CA GLU A 92 -8.84 -5.88 14.83
C GLU A 92 -7.57 -6.72 14.98
N TYR A 93 -6.51 -6.13 15.53
CA TYR A 93 -5.22 -6.80 15.61
C TYR A 93 -5.11 -7.73 16.81
N ALA A 94 -5.92 -7.59 17.85
CA ALA A 94 -5.81 -8.43 19.04
C ALA A 94 -7.17 -8.79 19.65
N GLY A 95 -7.95 -7.83 20.13
CA GLY A 95 -9.14 -8.08 20.93
C GLY A 95 -10.30 -8.77 20.19
N TRP A 96 -10.39 -8.67 18.87
CA TRP A 96 -11.36 -9.40 18.03
C TRP A 96 -10.78 -10.63 17.35
N SER A 97 -9.55 -11.01 17.68
CA SER A 97 -8.95 -12.24 17.13
C SER A 97 -9.58 -13.50 17.74
N LYS A 98 -9.42 -14.63 17.07
CA LYS A 98 -9.80 -15.96 17.60
C LYS A 98 -9.12 -16.29 18.93
N GLU A 99 -7.97 -15.67 19.19
CA GLU A 99 -7.16 -15.86 20.39
C GLU A 99 -7.31 -14.69 21.39
N SER A 100 -8.40 -13.93 21.32
CA SER A 100 -8.63 -12.72 22.14
C SER A 100 -8.37 -12.95 23.64
N LYS A 101 -8.79 -14.09 24.20
CA LYS A 101 -8.55 -14.47 25.60
C LYS A 101 -7.08 -14.59 25.99
N LYS A 102 -6.18 -14.77 25.02
CA LYS A 102 -4.72 -14.87 25.20
C LYS A 102 -3.99 -13.68 24.56
N SER A 103 -4.70 -12.61 24.25
CA SER A 103 -4.18 -11.50 23.44
C SER A 103 -3.33 -10.49 24.24
N VAL A 104 -3.29 -10.60 25.57
CA VAL A 104 -2.53 -9.66 26.44
C VAL A 104 -1.07 -9.45 25.99
N PRO A 105 -0.26 -10.49 25.69
CA PRO A 105 1.11 -10.27 25.21
C PRO A 105 1.15 -9.51 23.88
N LYS A 106 0.18 -9.75 22.99
CA LYS A 106 0.07 -9.05 21.70
C LYS A 106 -0.32 -7.59 21.90
N ILE A 107 -1.27 -7.30 22.78
CA ILE A 107 -1.68 -5.93 23.12
C ILE A 107 -0.49 -5.17 23.73
N SER A 108 0.24 -5.77 24.67
CA SER A 108 1.47 -5.17 25.23
C SER A 108 2.52 -4.89 24.14
N ALA A 109 2.75 -5.82 23.22
CA ALA A 109 3.68 -5.61 22.11
C ALA A 109 3.23 -4.47 21.16
N LEU A 110 1.93 -4.35 20.89
CA LEU A 110 1.37 -3.26 20.09
C LEU A 110 1.52 -1.90 20.79
N ILE A 111 1.29 -1.85 22.10
CA ILE A 111 1.53 -0.65 22.92
C ILE A 111 3.01 -0.26 22.86
N ASN A 112 3.92 -1.21 23.08
CA ASN A 112 5.35 -0.91 23.02
C ASN A 112 5.78 -0.45 21.62
N SER A 113 5.21 -1.03 20.57
CA SER A 113 5.49 -0.64 19.19
C SER A 113 4.99 0.77 18.86
N SER A 114 3.87 1.21 19.44
CA SER A 114 3.30 2.55 19.19
C SER A 114 4.05 3.67 19.90
N VAL A 115 4.72 3.35 21.01
CA VAL A 115 5.55 4.30 21.78
C VAL A 115 6.89 4.57 21.08
N ASN A 116 7.38 3.61 20.29
CA ASN A 116 8.64 3.73 19.56
C ASN A 116 8.46 4.54 18.26
N GLU A 117 9.38 5.48 18.00
CA GLU A 117 9.37 6.21 16.74
C GLU A 117 9.82 5.30 15.59
N THR A 118 8.86 4.88 14.76
CA THR A 118 9.16 4.16 13.51
C THR A 118 9.90 5.12 12.57
N LYS A 119 11.16 4.81 12.23
CA LYS A 119 11.89 5.55 11.20
C LYS A 119 11.05 5.58 9.93
N LYS A 120 10.64 6.77 9.48
CA LYS A 120 9.93 6.93 8.20
C LYS A 120 10.81 6.33 7.10
N THR A 121 10.27 5.35 6.38
CA THR A 121 10.92 4.83 5.17
C THR A 121 11.04 5.98 4.17
N PRO A 122 12.22 6.21 3.58
CA PRO A 122 12.38 7.28 2.61
C PRO A 122 11.43 7.09 1.44
N SER A 123 10.75 8.16 1.03
CA SER A 123 9.94 8.17 -0.18
C SER A 123 10.85 8.17 -1.41
N LEU A 124 10.47 7.40 -2.43
CA LEU A 124 11.16 7.35 -3.71
C LEU A 124 10.32 8.08 -4.77
N THR A 125 10.88 9.11 -5.39
CA THR A 125 10.25 9.77 -6.55
C THR A 125 10.46 8.90 -7.79
N LEU A 126 9.38 8.57 -8.49
CA LEU A 126 9.39 7.80 -9.74
C LEU A 126 8.88 8.67 -10.88
N ASN A 127 9.64 8.75 -11.98
CA ASN A 127 9.30 9.58 -13.15
C ASN A 127 8.92 8.68 -14.32
N SER A 128 7.63 8.61 -14.65
CA SER A 128 7.18 7.90 -15.85
C SER A 128 7.33 8.78 -17.09
N LEU A 129 7.98 8.26 -18.14
CA LEU A 129 8.07 8.92 -19.45
C LEU A 129 6.82 8.71 -20.33
N GLY A 130 5.73 8.18 -19.76
CA GLY A 130 4.48 7.94 -20.49
C GLY A 130 4.60 6.86 -21.58
N ARG A 131 5.54 5.92 -21.44
CA ARG A 131 5.77 4.83 -22.40
C ARG A 131 5.27 3.51 -21.81
N CYS A 132 4.65 2.68 -22.65
CA CYS A 132 4.19 1.36 -22.26
C CYS A 132 4.69 0.32 -23.27
N PHE A 133 5.31 -0.74 -22.74
CA PHE A 133 5.76 -1.88 -23.52
C PHE A 133 4.88 -3.08 -23.18
N VAL A 134 4.18 -3.62 -24.17
CA VAL A 134 3.30 -4.79 -24.03
C VAL A 134 3.98 -5.96 -24.73
N TYR A 135 4.23 -7.04 -23.98
CA TYR A 135 4.84 -8.26 -24.51
C TYR A 135 3.82 -9.39 -24.49
N THR A 136 3.63 -10.07 -25.61
CA THR A 136 2.73 -11.21 -25.73
C THR A 136 3.41 -12.36 -26.44
N ASN A 137 3.09 -13.59 -26.01
CA ASN A 137 3.54 -14.80 -26.69
C ASN A 137 2.38 -15.32 -27.54
N TYR A 138 2.58 -15.37 -28.86
CA TYR A 138 1.56 -15.79 -29.82
C TYR A 138 1.01 -17.20 -29.53
N LYS A 139 1.84 -18.09 -28.97
CA LYS A 139 1.45 -19.47 -28.66
C LYS A 139 0.70 -19.63 -27.33
N ASN A 140 0.53 -18.57 -26.54
CA ASN A 140 -0.08 -18.67 -25.21
C ASN A 140 -1.61 -18.62 -25.29
N GLY A 141 -2.26 -19.76 -25.55
CA GLY A 141 -3.71 -19.89 -25.51
C GLY A 141 -4.42 -19.24 -26.71
N ASP A 142 -5.71 -19.52 -26.81
CA ASP A 142 -6.55 -19.04 -27.91
C ASP A 142 -6.77 -17.53 -27.74
N ASP A 143 -6.28 -16.73 -28.70
CA ASP A 143 -6.43 -15.26 -28.79
C ASP A 143 -5.51 -14.37 -27.91
N SER A 144 -4.35 -14.86 -27.47
CA SER A 144 -3.35 -14.01 -26.77
C SER A 144 -2.97 -12.72 -27.51
N LEU A 145 -2.95 -12.77 -28.83
CA LEU A 145 -2.63 -11.63 -29.67
C LEU A 145 -3.77 -10.61 -29.70
N GLY A 146 -5.02 -11.04 -29.89
CA GLY A 146 -6.18 -10.14 -29.93
C GLY A 146 -6.33 -9.38 -28.61
N ILE A 147 -6.19 -10.10 -27.49
CA ILE A 147 -6.22 -9.51 -26.14
C ILE A 147 -5.12 -8.44 -25.98
N ALA A 148 -3.87 -8.76 -26.34
CA ALA A 148 -2.76 -7.82 -26.23
C ALA A 148 -2.94 -6.61 -27.14
N PHE A 149 -3.48 -6.82 -28.34
CA PHE A 149 -3.73 -5.77 -29.32
C PHE A 149 -4.84 -4.81 -28.86
N ASP A 150 -5.95 -5.33 -28.35
CA ASP A 150 -7.03 -4.53 -27.78
C ASP A 150 -6.59 -3.77 -26.53
N PHE A 151 -5.71 -4.37 -25.72
CA PHE A 151 -5.10 -3.69 -24.59
C PHE A 151 -4.23 -2.51 -25.05
N CYS A 152 -3.41 -2.70 -26.09
CA CYS A 152 -2.62 -1.63 -26.68
C CYS A 152 -3.49 -0.49 -27.22
N LYS A 153 -4.61 -0.80 -27.91
CA LYS A 153 -5.58 0.20 -28.39
C LYS A 153 -6.13 1.07 -27.27
N LYS A 154 -6.44 0.48 -26.11
CA LYS A 154 -6.93 1.22 -24.94
C LYS A 154 -5.86 2.14 -24.34
N LEU A 155 -4.63 1.66 -24.23
CA LEU A 155 -3.51 2.40 -23.62
C LEU A 155 -3.00 3.55 -24.50
N ASN A 156 -3.07 3.39 -25.83
CA ASN A 156 -2.51 4.36 -26.77
C ASN A 156 -3.20 5.74 -26.77
N LYS A 157 -4.31 5.88 -26.03
CA LYS A 157 -4.96 7.18 -25.79
C LYS A 157 -4.13 8.10 -24.88
N HIS A 158 -3.29 7.53 -24.02
CA HIS A 158 -2.57 8.26 -22.97
C HIS A 158 -1.07 7.96 -22.92
N LEU A 159 -0.62 6.88 -23.56
CA LEU A 159 0.76 6.39 -23.47
C LEU A 159 1.32 6.16 -24.87
N GLY A 160 2.63 6.34 -25.03
CA GLY A 160 3.37 5.83 -26.20
C GLY A 160 3.52 4.32 -26.08
N VAL A 161 2.74 3.57 -26.86
CA VAL A 161 2.67 2.10 -26.77
C VAL A 161 3.59 1.43 -27.79
N THR A 162 4.25 0.35 -27.36
CA THR A 162 4.93 -0.62 -28.22
C THR A 162 4.45 -2.02 -27.87
N LEU A 163 3.90 -2.73 -28.85
CA LEU A 163 3.52 -4.13 -28.76
C LEU A 163 4.65 -4.99 -29.31
N MET A 164 5.08 -6.01 -28.56
CA MET A 164 6.02 -7.03 -28.99
C MET A 164 5.39 -8.41 -28.95
N ILE A 165 5.49 -9.12 -30.08
CA ILE A 165 4.94 -10.45 -30.28
C ILE A 165 6.09 -11.46 -30.36
N SER A 166 6.10 -12.42 -29.44
CA SER A 166 7.07 -13.51 -29.41
C SER A 166 6.50 -14.80 -30.04
N ASN A 167 7.37 -15.68 -30.51
CA ASN A 167 7.01 -16.97 -31.14
C ASN A 167 5.95 -16.87 -32.26
N CYS A 168 5.99 -15.77 -33.01
CA CYS A 168 5.13 -15.59 -34.16
C CYS A 168 5.67 -16.40 -35.34
N GLU A 169 5.02 -17.51 -35.67
CA GLU A 169 5.38 -18.38 -36.79
C GLU A 169 4.61 -18.04 -38.08
N ASP A 170 3.49 -17.31 -37.96
CA ASP A 170 2.59 -17.00 -39.09
C ASP A 170 2.78 -15.58 -39.66
N GLU A 171 2.33 -15.40 -40.91
CA GLU A 171 2.02 -14.08 -41.46
C GLU A 171 0.80 -13.50 -40.73
N ILE A 172 1.04 -12.76 -39.65
CA ILE A 172 -0.01 -12.06 -38.93
C ILE A 172 -0.46 -10.84 -39.77
N VAL A 173 -1.77 -10.74 -40.01
CA VAL A 173 -2.40 -9.53 -40.54
C VAL A 173 -3.00 -8.76 -39.36
N LEU A 174 -2.39 -7.62 -39.02
CA LEU A 174 -2.95 -6.66 -38.06
C LEU A 174 -3.28 -5.37 -38.80
N GLU A 175 -4.38 -4.74 -38.41
CA GLU A 175 -4.73 -3.42 -38.90
C GLU A 175 -3.67 -2.39 -38.48
N PRO A 176 -3.33 -1.41 -39.33
CA PRO A 176 -2.46 -0.31 -38.95
C PRO A 176 -2.99 0.44 -37.71
N GLN A 177 -2.12 0.73 -36.74
CA GLN A 177 -2.46 1.46 -35.53
C GLN A 177 -1.46 2.57 -35.24
N ASN A 178 -1.84 3.52 -34.39
CA ASN A 178 -0.98 4.62 -33.93
C ASN A 178 0.01 4.19 -32.82
N PHE A 179 0.39 2.91 -32.77
CA PHE A 179 1.40 2.38 -31.85
C PHE A 179 2.30 1.39 -32.57
N LYS A 180 3.52 1.20 -32.06
CA LYS A 180 4.52 0.32 -32.71
C LYS A 180 4.16 -1.14 -32.50
N ILE A 181 4.28 -1.94 -33.55
CA ILE A 181 4.13 -3.40 -33.51
C ILE A 181 5.47 -4.01 -33.91
N THR A 182 6.00 -4.87 -33.05
CA THR A 182 7.33 -5.47 -33.18
C THR A 182 7.24 -6.97 -32.94
N LYS A 183 8.23 -7.70 -33.44
CA LYS A 183 8.47 -9.11 -33.08
C LYS A 183 9.83 -9.23 -32.41
N GLY A 184 9.94 -10.20 -31.50
CA GLY A 184 11.19 -10.48 -30.79
C GLY A 184 10.95 -11.33 -29.55
N ASN A 185 12.04 -11.78 -28.95
CA ASN A 185 12.01 -12.51 -27.68
C ASN A 185 12.85 -11.76 -26.65
N ILE A 186 12.27 -11.47 -25.49
CA ILE A 186 13.01 -10.86 -24.38
C ILE A 186 13.95 -11.90 -23.78
N ASN A 187 15.26 -11.66 -23.90
CA ASN A 187 16.30 -12.49 -23.29
C ASN A 187 16.56 -12.06 -21.84
N ARG A 188 16.50 -10.76 -21.56
CA ARG A 188 16.69 -10.20 -20.21
C ARG A 188 15.83 -8.96 -20.03
N ALA A 189 15.22 -8.83 -18.85
CA ALA A 189 14.55 -7.62 -18.39
C ALA A 189 15.10 -7.24 -17.01
N GLN A 190 15.61 -6.03 -16.87
CA GLN A 190 16.20 -5.53 -15.63
C GLN A 190 15.78 -4.09 -15.34
N GLY A 191 15.85 -3.69 -14.07
CA GLY A 191 15.53 -2.35 -13.63
C GLY A 191 14.39 -2.32 -12.62
N TYR A 192 13.69 -1.19 -12.56
CA TYR A 192 12.57 -0.95 -11.65
C TYR A 192 11.48 -0.13 -12.36
N PHE A 193 10.36 0.09 -11.68
CA PHE A 193 9.24 0.85 -12.21
C PHE A 193 9.71 2.20 -12.80
N SER A 194 9.32 2.48 -14.05
CA SER A 194 9.75 3.61 -14.90
C SER A 194 11.15 3.55 -15.55
N GLN A 195 12.03 2.62 -15.16
CA GLN A 195 13.39 2.49 -15.71
C GLN A 195 13.75 1.01 -15.97
N PHE A 196 13.12 0.43 -16.98
CA PHE A 196 13.44 -0.90 -17.47
C PHE A 196 14.43 -0.86 -18.65
N GLN A 197 15.34 -1.82 -18.67
CA GLN A 197 16.20 -2.14 -19.79
C GLN A 197 15.90 -3.57 -20.25
N LEU A 198 15.66 -3.73 -21.55
CA LEU A 198 15.35 -5.01 -22.18
C LEU A 198 16.43 -5.39 -23.19
N ASP A 199 16.92 -6.61 -23.10
CA ASP A 199 17.74 -7.23 -24.14
C ASP A 199 16.84 -8.14 -24.97
N ILE A 200 16.73 -7.86 -26.28
CA ILE A 200 15.76 -8.48 -27.17
C ILE A 200 16.47 -9.18 -28.33
N ASN A 201 16.17 -10.47 -28.50
CA ASN A 201 16.66 -11.28 -29.61
C ASN A 201 15.66 -11.27 -30.77
N ASN A 202 16.16 -11.38 -31.99
CA ASN A 202 15.36 -11.47 -33.23
C ASN A 202 14.36 -10.29 -33.35
N PHE A 203 14.81 -9.10 -32.99
CA PHE A 203 14.00 -7.89 -33.05
C PHE A 203 13.67 -7.50 -34.50
N SER A 204 12.40 -7.19 -34.76
CA SER A 204 11.95 -6.64 -36.04
C SER A 204 10.72 -5.74 -35.86
N GLU A 205 10.60 -4.68 -36.67
CA GLU A 205 9.49 -3.70 -36.61
C GLU A 205 8.65 -3.74 -37.90
N ALA A 206 7.34 -3.57 -37.77
CA ALA A 206 6.42 -3.68 -38.89
C ALA A 206 6.59 -2.50 -39.86
N LEU A 207 6.70 -2.77 -41.16
CA LEU A 207 6.84 -1.75 -42.18
C LEU A 207 5.50 -1.03 -42.45
N PRO A 208 5.44 0.31 -42.37
CA PRO A 208 4.23 1.08 -42.64
C PRO A 208 3.68 0.94 -44.07
N SER A 209 4.54 0.56 -45.03
CA SER A 209 4.20 0.47 -46.46
C SER A 209 3.58 -0.86 -46.89
N SER A 210 3.32 -1.78 -45.97
CA SER A 210 2.84 -3.12 -46.32
C SER A 210 1.33 -3.12 -46.60
N LYS A 211 0.93 -3.59 -47.79
CA LYS A 211 -0.44 -3.45 -48.31
C LYS A 211 -1.40 -4.61 -47.98
N SER A 212 -0.91 -5.74 -47.47
CA SER A 212 -1.75 -6.94 -47.26
C SER A 212 -1.25 -7.89 -46.17
N ASN A 213 0.06 -8.08 -46.05
CA ASN A 213 0.72 -8.86 -44.97
C ASN A 213 1.68 -7.96 -44.19
N MET A 214 1.93 -8.16 -42.90
CA MET A 214 2.99 -7.41 -42.21
C MET A 214 4.38 -7.96 -42.56
N ASN A 215 5.12 -7.21 -43.36
CA ASN A 215 6.56 -7.41 -43.51
C ASN A 215 7.30 -6.64 -42.41
N LEU A 216 8.28 -7.27 -41.75
CA LEU A 216 9.10 -6.59 -40.75
C LEU A 216 10.54 -6.46 -41.23
N GLU A 217 11.16 -5.34 -40.90
CA GLU A 217 12.58 -5.11 -41.14
C GLU A 217 13.39 -5.65 -39.95
N ILE A 218 14.42 -6.45 -40.23
CA ILE A 218 15.33 -6.99 -39.21
C ILE A 218 16.41 -5.96 -38.97
N PHE A 219 16.47 -5.42 -37.75
CA PHE A 219 17.59 -4.60 -37.31
C PHE A 219 18.67 -5.52 -36.74
N LEU A 220 19.75 -5.70 -37.49
CA LEU A 220 20.97 -6.32 -36.96
C LEU A 220 21.65 -5.29 -36.06
N ASN A 221 21.68 -5.55 -34.75
CA ASN A 221 22.49 -4.78 -33.83
C ASN A 221 23.97 -4.88 -34.25
N GLN A 222 24.60 -3.76 -34.59
CA GLN A 222 26.05 -3.61 -34.49
C GLN A 222 26.43 -3.36 -33.04
#